data_AF-A0A453FVI9-F1
#
_entry.id   AF-A0A453FVI9-F1
#
_cell.length_a   1.000
_cell.length_b   1.000
_cell.length_c   1.000
_cell.angle_alpha   90.00
_cell.angle_beta   90.00
_cell.angle_gamma   90.00
#
_symmetry.space_group_name_H-M   'P 1'
#
loop_
_entity.id
_entity.type
_entity.pdbx_description
1 polymer ?
#
loop_
_entity_poly.entity_id
_entity_poly.type
_entity_poly.pdbx_seq_one_letter_code
_entity_poly.pdbx_strand_id
1 'polypeptide(L)' 'VRPEDVLEKALHMVETSEKNYLYKCDQLKSIRQDLTVQRIQNELTVKVYETHARFALQAGDLSEYNQVRLTCSDSS' A
#
# COMPACT_ATOMS: atom_id res chain seq x y z
N VAL A 1 6.96 13.85 -0.61
CA VAL A 1 5.68 13.58 -1.28
C VAL A 1 5.95 13.39 -2.77
N ARG A 2 5.79 12.17 -3.29
CA ARG A 2 6.05 11.82 -4.71
C ARG A 2 4.79 12.06 -5.57
N PRO A 3 4.92 12.49 -6.85
CA PRO A 3 3.80 12.59 -7.78
C PRO A 3 3.10 11.25 -8.05
N GLU A 4 1.83 11.30 -8.45
CA GLU A 4 0.98 10.12 -8.65
C GLU A 4 1.56 9.11 -9.66
N ASP A 5 2.08 9.57 -10.79
CA ASP A 5 2.67 8.69 -11.83
C ASP A 5 3.91 7.92 -11.31
N VAL A 6 4.64 8.51 -10.36
CA VAL A 6 5.76 7.85 -9.68
C VAL A 6 5.25 6.83 -8.67
N LEU A 7 4.14 7.11 -7.99
CA LEU A 7 3.50 6.18 -7.04
C LEU A 7 2.91 4.95 -7.75
N GLU A 8 2.35 5.10 -8.96
CA GLU A 8 1.92 3.98 -9.80
C GLU A 8 3.08 3.04 -10.15
N LYS A 9 4.19 3.62 -10.62
CA LYS A 9 5.41 2.86 -10.94
C LYS A 9 5.97 2.18 -9.68
N ALA A 10 5.95 2.87 -8.54
CA ALA A 10 6.40 2.31 -7.28
C ALA A 10 5.54 1.11 -6.85
N LEU A 11 4.22 1.19 -6.96
CA LEU A 11 3.34 0.05 -6.69
C LEU A 11 3.68 -1.15 -7.58
N HIS A 12 3.84 -0.92 -8.89
CA HIS A 12 4.21 -1.97 -9.84
C HIS A 12 5.56 -2.63 -9.48
N MET A 13 6.55 -1.82 -9.08
CA MET A 13 7.84 -2.34 -8.61
C MET A 13 7.70 -3.19 -7.35
N VAL A 14 6.84 -2.81 -6.40
CA VAL A 14 6.58 -3.61 -5.19
C VAL A 14 5.95 -4.96 -5.55
N GLU A 15 4.98 -4.96 -6.46
CA GLU A 15 4.27 -6.18 -6.88
C GLU A 15 5.18 -7.19 -7.57
N THR A 16 6.04 -6.70 -8.46
CA THR A 16 6.99 -7.52 -9.25
C THR A 16 8.28 -7.84 -8.51
N SER A 17 8.53 -7.24 -7.34
CA SER A 17 9.75 -7.47 -6.58
C SER A 17 9.84 -8.89 -6.01
N GLU A 18 11.02 -9.50 -6.09
CA GLU A 18 11.36 -10.75 -5.37
C GLU A 18 11.78 -10.50 -3.91
N LYS A 19 11.74 -9.25 -3.44
CA LYS A 19 12.09 -8.91 -2.05
C LYS A 19 11.06 -9.47 -1.07
N ASN A 20 11.50 -9.64 0.17
CA ASN A 20 10.68 -10.22 1.24
C ASN A 20 9.48 -9.33 1.61
N TYR A 21 8.56 -9.92 2.37
CA TYR A 21 7.34 -9.27 2.82
C TYR A 21 7.59 -7.95 3.57
N LEU A 22 8.58 -7.90 4.46
CA LEU A 22 8.87 -6.69 5.26
C LEU A 22 9.22 -5.50 4.36
N TYR A 23 10.07 -5.71 3.35
CA TYR A 23 10.38 -4.68 2.37
C TYR A 23 9.13 -4.21 1.63
N LYS A 24 8.29 -5.13 1.16
CA LYS A 24 7.04 -4.79 0.44
C LYS A 24 6.08 -4.01 1.33
N CYS A 25 5.94 -4.41 2.60
CA CYS A 25 5.13 -3.74 3.61
C CYS A 25 5.60 -2.29 3.84
N ASP A 26 6.90 -2.08 4.03
CA ASP A 26 7.49 -0.74 4.22
C ASP A 26 7.27 0.17 3.00
N GLN A 27 7.45 -0.37 1.79
CA GLN A 27 7.19 0.40 0.56
C GLN A 27 5.72 0.79 0.42
N LEU A 28 4.78 -0.12 0.73
CA LEU A 28 3.36 0.17 0.66
C LEU A 28 2.93 1.18 1.72
N LYS A 29 3.50 1.13 2.94
CA LYS A 29 3.31 2.17 3.97
C LYS A 29 3.79 3.53 3.47
N SER A 30 4.96 3.59 2.81
CA SER A 30 5.49 4.82 2.22
C SER A 30 4.60 5.37 1.10
N ILE A 31 4.10 4.52 0.19
CA ILE A 31 3.19 4.94 -0.89
C ILE A 31 1.89 5.50 -0.30
N ARG A 32 1.30 4.81 0.69
CA ARG A 32 0.09 5.27 1.37
C ARG A 32 0.28 6.63 2.06
N GLN A 33 1.43 6.86 2.70
CA GLN A 33 1.73 8.14 3.32
C GLN A 33 1.72 9.27 2.29
N ASP A 34 2.32 9.06 1.11
CA ASP A 34 2.31 10.07 0.05
C ASP A 34 0.90 10.34 -0.48
N LEU A 35 0.07 9.30 -0.64
CA LEU A 35 -1.33 9.46 -1.06
C LEU A 35 -2.15 10.24 -0.03
N THR A 36 -2.01 9.91 1.26
CA THR A 36 -2.68 10.62 2.35
C THR A 36 -2.27 12.09 2.43
N VAL A 37 -0.97 12.38 2.32
CA VAL A 37 -0.47 13.77 2.37
C VAL A 37 -1.01 14.59 1.18
N GLN A 38 -1.15 13.97 0.01
CA GLN A 38 -1.71 14.62 -1.18
C GLN A 38 -3.24 14.65 -1.22
N ARG A 39 -3.90 13.93 -0.32
CA ARG A 39 -5.36 13.72 -0.33
C ARG A 39 -5.86 13.10 -1.65
N ILE A 40 -5.06 12.22 -2.24
CA ILE A 40 -5.46 11.46 -3.42
C ILE A 40 -6.33 10.30 -2.96
N GLN A 41 -7.56 10.23 -3.49
CA GLN A 41 -8.56 9.19 -3.21
C GLN A 41 -9.14 8.71 -4.54
N ASN A 42 -8.47 7.76 -5.16
CA ASN A 42 -8.82 7.23 -6.47
C ASN A 42 -8.44 5.76 -6.61
N GLU A 43 -8.50 5.21 -7.83
CA GLU A 43 -8.19 3.81 -8.10
C GLU A 43 -6.78 3.38 -7.65
N LEU A 44 -5.77 4.25 -7.75
CA LEU A 44 -4.43 3.93 -7.25
C LEU A 44 -4.46 3.70 -5.74
N THR A 45 -5.20 4.53 -5.01
CA THR A 45 -5.34 4.41 -3.56
C THR A 45 -5.94 3.06 -3.19
N VAL A 46 -7.04 2.67 -3.85
CA VAL A 46 -7.68 1.37 -3.64
C VAL A 46 -6.69 0.22 -3.92
N LYS A 47 -6.00 0.25 -5.06
CA LYS A 47 -5.02 -0.79 -5.45
C LYS A 47 -3.88 -0.93 -4.43
N VAL A 48 -3.37 0.18 -3.89
CA VAL A 48 -2.31 0.15 -2.86
C VAL A 48 -2.81 -0.53 -1.58
N TYR A 49 -4.02 -0.20 -1.12
CA TYR A 49 -4.61 -0.82 0.07
C TYR A 49 -4.88 -2.31 -0.13
N GLU A 50 -5.46 -2.69 -1.27
CA GLU A 50 -5.73 -4.09 -1.61
C GLU A 50 -4.45 -4.92 -1.71
N THR A 51 -3.43 -4.42 -2.40
CA THR A 51 -2.14 -5.11 -2.53
C THR A 51 -1.46 -5.25 -1.17
N HIS A 52 -1.56 -4.25 -0.29
CA HIS A 52 -1.02 -4.35 1.07
C HIS A 52 -1.76 -5.38 1.92
N ALA A 53 -3.10 -5.36 1.89
CA ALA A 53 -3.92 -6.34 2.59
C ALA A 53 -3.64 -7.77 2.11
N ARG A 54 -3.52 -7.96 0.79
CA ARG A 54 -3.19 -9.26 0.17
C ARG A 54 -1.83 -9.78 0.63
N PHE A 55 -0.79 -8.93 0.63
CA PHE A 55 0.53 -9.36 1.11
C PHE A 55 0.54 -9.69 2.60
N ALA A 56 -0.18 -8.92 3.44
CA ALA A 56 -0.30 -9.22 4.87
C ALA A 56 -0.96 -10.59 5.11
N LEU A 57 -2.05 -10.90 4.40
CA LEU A 57 -2.70 -12.21 4.47
C LEU A 57 -1.78 -13.35 4.00
N GLN A 58 -1.06 -13.15 2.90
CA GLN A 58 -0.11 -14.15 2.38
C GLN A 58 1.05 -14.41 3.35
N ALA A 59 1.47 -13.39 4.11
CA ALA A 59 2.49 -13.53 5.15
C ALA A 59 1.95 -14.07 6.49
N GLY A 60 0.63 -14.23 6.62
CA GLY A 60 -0.02 -14.59 7.89
C GLY A 60 -0.03 -13.46 8.94
N ASP A 61 0.27 -12.22 8.53
CA ASP A 61 0.29 -11.04 9.41
C ASP A 61 -1.12 -10.45 9.55
N LEU A 62 -1.91 -11.07 10.41
CA LEU A 62 -3.28 -10.63 10.70
C LEU A 62 -3.32 -9.26 11.40
N SER A 63 -2.26 -8.88 12.13
CA SER A 63 -2.18 -7.57 12.78
C SER A 63 -2.09 -6.46 11.75
N GLU A 64 -1.15 -6.58 10.80
CA GLU A 64 -1.00 -5.63 9.71
C GLU A 64 -2.24 -5.62 8.81
N TYR A 65 -2.82 -6.78 8.47
CA TYR A 65 -4.06 -6.84 7.69
C TYR A 65 -5.20 -6.05 8.35
N ASN A 66 -5.40 -6.23 9.66
CA ASN A 66 -6.42 -5.51 10.39
C ASN A 66 -6.17 -3.99 10.40
N GLN A 67 -4.90 -3.57 10.55
CA GLN A 67 -4.51 -2.17 10.48
C GLN A 67 -4.75 -1.57 9.09
N VAL A 68 -4.40 -2.29 8.02
CA VAL A 68 -4.64 -1.88 6.63
C VAL A 68 -6.14 -1.74 6.36
N ARG A 69 -6.95 -2.70 6.82
CA ARG A 69 -8.42 -2.64 6.70
C ARG A 69 -9.01 -1.41 7.37
N LEU A 70 -8.62 -1.14 8.62
CA LEU A 70 -9.10 0.02 9.39
C LEU A 70 -8.71 1.34 8.72
N THR A 71 -7.47 1.46 8.27
CA THR A 71 -6.98 2.69 7.64
C THR A 71 -7.53 2.91 6.23
N CYS A 72 -7.94 1.86 5.53
CA CYS A 72 -8.66 1.97 4.26
C CYS A 72 -10.06 2.59 4.46
N SER A 73 -10.79 2.17 5.50
CA SER A 73 -12.11 2.75 5.81
C SER A 73 -12.04 4.23 6.20
N ASP A 74 -10.98 4.67 6.87
CA ASP A 74 -10.79 6.08 7.21
C ASP A 74 -10.39 6.95 6.01
N SER A 75 -9.90 6.31 4.94
CA SER A 75 -9.45 6.98 3.71
C SER A 75 -10.53 7.03 2.62
N SER A 76 -11.70 6.43 2.86
CA SER A 76 -12.83 6.31 1.92
C SER A 76 -13.86 7.42 2.10
#